data_AF-A0AAV2N0T6-F1
#
_entry.id   AF-A0AAV2N0T6-F1
#
_cell.length_a   1.000
_cell.length_b   1.000
_cell.length_c   1.000
_cell.angle_alpha   90.00
_cell.angle_beta   90.00
_cell.angle_gamma   90.00
#
_symmetry.space_group_name_H-M   'P 1'
#
loop_
_entity.id
_entity.type
_entity.pdbx_description
1 polymer ?
#
loop_
_entity_poly.entity_id
_entity_poly.type
_entity_poly.pdbx_seq_one_letter_code
_entity_poly.pdbx_strand_id
1 'polypeptide(L)'
;MKAVPWWSSDLTVLRRQTMKAREELGRIRKENKADQKLNAITTYRDLRNKYKNEIRNCKLKTWQNFVAEIGNTDPWGIVYKILRNKIRNNDISCDRNRNRN
;
A
#
# COMPACT_ATOMS: atom_id res chain seq x y z
N MET A 1 -8.04 -16.31 2.80
CA MET A 1 -7.07 -15.33 3.31
C MET A 1 -7.76 -13.98 3.42
N LYS A 2 -7.76 -13.33 4.59
CA LYS A 2 -8.39 -12.01 4.76
C LYS A 2 -7.53 -10.97 4.03
N ALA A 3 -8.10 -10.32 3.01
CA ALA A 3 -7.46 -9.20 2.34
C ALA A 3 -7.35 -8.02 3.32
N VAL A 4 -6.20 -7.34 3.31
CA VAL A 4 -5.98 -6.15 4.12
C VAL A 4 -7.03 -5.10 3.74
N PRO A 5 -7.74 -4.46 4.69
CA PRO A 5 -8.92 -3.64 4.40
C PRO A 5 -8.67 -2.44 3.49
N TRP A 6 -7.43 -1.95 3.41
CA TRP A 6 -7.03 -0.86 2.51
C TRP A 6 -6.47 -1.34 1.16
N TRP A 7 -6.38 -2.64 0.92
CA TRP A 7 -5.77 -3.20 -0.29
C TRP A 7 -6.79 -3.31 -1.43
N SER A 8 -6.65 -2.46 -2.45
CA SER A 8 -7.51 -2.46 -3.65
C SER A 8 -6.98 -3.39 -4.76
N SER A 9 -7.89 -3.82 -5.65
CA SER A 9 -7.54 -4.45 -6.95
C SER A 9 -6.58 -3.59 -7.76
N ASP A 10 -6.76 -2.27 -7.71
CA ASP A 10 -5.96 -1.31 -8.47
C ASP A 10 -4.51 -1.28 -8.01
N LEU A 11 -4.28 -1.41 -6.70
CA LEU A 11 -2.94 -1.56 -6.13
C LEU A 11 -2.27 -2.85 -6.59
N THR A 12 -3.04 -3.91 -6.78
CA THR A 12 -2.52 -5.19 -7.28
C THR A 12 -2.07 -5.05 -8.74
N VAL A 13 -2.86 -4.36 -9.57
CA VAL A 13 -2.50 -4.06 -10.96
C VAL A 13 -1.27 -3.15 -11.02
N LEU A 14 -1.24 -2.06 -10.28
CA LEU A 14 -0.09 -1.14 -10.24
C LEU A 14 1.17 -1.82 -9.71
N ARG A 15 1.05 -2.69 -8.70
CA ARG A 15 2.18 -3.47 -8.20
C ARG A 15 2.75 -4.36 -9.30
N ARG A 16 1.91 -5.08 -10.04
CA ARG A 16 2.34 -5.93 -11.17
C ARG A 16 3.03 -5.11 -12.25
N GLN A 17 2.45 -3.97 -12.64
CA GLN A 17 3.04 -3.07 -13.64
C GLN A 17 4.40 -2.52 -13.18
N THR A 18 4.52 -2.11 -11.92
CA THR A 18 5.77 -1.59 -11.34
C THR A 18 6.86 -2.67 -11.30
N MET A 19 6.51 -3.92 -10.98
CA MET A 19 7.47 -5.04 -10.99
C MET A 19 7.94 -5.34 -12.41
N LYS A 20 7.03 -5.43 -13.38
CA LYS A 20 7.40 -5.62 -14.79
C LYS A 20 8.34 -4.52 -15.30
N ALA A 21 8.05 -3.26 -14.99
CA ALA A 21 8.91 -2.14 -15.38
C ALA A 21 10.30 -2.19 -14.71
N ARG A 22 10.37 -2.68 -13.47
CA ARG A 22 11.65 -2.90 -12.76
C ARG A 22 12.47 -4.01 -13.42
N GLU A 23 11.84 -5.12 -13.78
CA GLU A 23 12.47 -6.24 -14.47
C GLU A 23 13.02 -5.82 -15.83
N GLU A 24 12.22 -5.10 -16.62
CA GLU A 24 12.62 -4.56 -17.92
C GLU A 24 13.83 -3.63 -17.81
N LEU A 25 13.81 -2.72 -16.83
CA LEU A 25 14.95 -1.85 -16.54
C LEU A 25 16.20 -2.66 -16.16
N GLY A 26 16.03 -3.76 -15.41
CA GLY A 26 17.12 -4.69 -15.08
C GLY A 26 17.69 -5.38 -16.33
N ARG A 27 16.83 -5.81 -17.25
CA ARG A 27 17.23 -6.43 -18.53
C ARG A 27 18.00 -5.45 -19.41
N ILE A 28 17.45 -4.25 -19.63
CA ILE A 28 18.10 -3.20 -20.45
C ILE A 28 19.46 -2.80 -19.88
N ARG A 29 19.60 -2.75 -18.55
CA ARG A 29 20.89 -2.49 -17.89
C ARG A 29 21.92 -3.58 -18.15
N LYS A 30 21.50 -4.86 -18.18
CA LYS A 30 22.39 -5.98 -18.50
C LYS A 30 22.80 -5.98 -19.98
N GLU A 31 21.88 -5.64 -20.87
CA GLU A 31 22.10 -5.63 -22.32
C GLU A 31 22.79 -4.36 -22.83
N ASN A 32 23.08 -3.38 -21.96
CA ASN A 32 23.75 -2.11 -22.30
C ASN A 32 23.09 -1.31 -23.44
N LYS A 33 21.77 -1.44 -23.61
CA LYS A 33 20.99 -0.70 -24.61
C LYS A 33 20.76 0.75 -24.15
N ALA A 34 21.73 1.62 -24.45
CA ALA A 34 21.72 3.03 -24.05
C ALA A 34 20.44 3.77 -24.50
N ASP A 35 20.01 3.51 -25.74
CA ASP A 35 18.84 4.18 -26.35
C ASP A 35 17.53 3.88 -25.61
N GLN A 36 17.39 2.67 -25.06
CA GLN A 36 16.18 2.22 -24.36
C GLN A 36 16.24 2.54 -22.85
N LYS A 37 17.42 2.83 -22.32
CA LYS A 37 17.68 3.02 -20.89
C LYS A 37 16.91 4.20 -20.32
N LEU A 38 16.90 5.35 -21.01
CA LEU A 38 16.22 6.54 -20.53
C LEU A 38 14.72 6.30 -20.40
N ASN A 39 14.09 5.74 -21.44
CA ASN A 39 12.65 5.44 -21.46
C ASN A 39 12.25 4.40 -20.41
N ALA A 40 13.07 3.38 -20.18
CA ALA A 40 12.80 2.40 -19.12
C ALA A 40 12.91 3.01 -17.71
N ILE A 41 13.86 3.93 -17.49
CA ILE A 41 14.02 4.64 -16.23
C ILE A 41 12.82 5.54 -15.96
N THR A 42 12.37 6.33 -16.93
CA THR A 42 11.21 7.22 -16.79
C THR A 42 9.95 6.41 -16.50
N THR A 43 9.68 5.37 -17.29
CA THR A 43 8.53 4.47 -17.12
C THR A 43 8.49 3.85 -15.72
N TYR A 44 9.61 3.30 -15.23
CA TYR A 44 9.68 2.74 -13.89
C TYR A 44 9.45 3.80 -12.80
N ARG A 45 10.05 4.99 -12.94
CA ARG A 45 9.90 6.08 -11.97
C ARG A 45 8.44 6.52 -11.87
N ASP A 46 7.76 6.67 -13.00
CA ASP A 46 6.36 7.10 -13.06
C ASP A 46 5.44 6.06 -12.41
N LEU A 47 5.59 4.78 -12.77
CA LEU A 47 4.81 3.70 -12.19
C LEU A 47 5.06 3.56 -10.68
N ARG A 48 6.32 3.69 -10.24
CA ARG A 48 6.67 3.67 -8.81
C ARG A 48 6.01 4.83 -8.06
N ASN A 49 6.04 6.04 -8.63
CA ASN A 49 5.44 7.21 -8.00
C ASN A 49 3.93 7.09 -7.93
N LYS A 50 3.29 6.66 -9.02
CA LYS A 50 1.84 6.34 -9.05
C LYS A 50 1.49 5.31 -7.98
N TYR A 51 2.25 4.21 -7.88
CA TYR A 51 1.99 3.16 -6.89
C TYR A 51 2.13 3.66 -5.45
N LYS A 52 3.14 4.47 -5.16
CA LYS A 52 3.31 5.06 -3.82
C LYS A 52 2.18 6.02 -3.48
N ASN A 53 1.74 6.83 -4.43
CA ASN A 53 0.62 7.75 -4.23
C ASN A 53 -0.69 7.00 -4.00
N GLU A 54 -0.97 5.97 -4.81
CA GLU A 54 -2.16 5.15 -4.63
C GLU A 54 -2.19 4.41 -3.30
N ILE A 55 -1.04 3.91 -2.81
CA ILE A 55 -0.97 3.32 -1.47
C ILE A 55 -1.37 4.35 -0.40
N ARG A 56 -0.87 5.58 -0.51
CA ARG A 56 -1.20 6.65 0.44
C ARG A 56 -2.69 6.99 0.37
N ASN A 57 -3.24 7.14 -0.83
CA ASN A 57 -4.64 7.42 -1.07
C ASN A 57 -5.55 6.33 -0.49
N CYS A 58 -5.26 5.06 -0.78
CA CYS A 58 -6.03 3.92 -0.26
C CYS A 58 -6.01 3.87 1.27
N LYS A 59 -4.84 4.08 1.89
CA LYS A 59 -4.72 4.13 3.36
C LYS A 59 -5.50 5.29 3.95
N LEU A 60 -5.39 6.47 3.35
CA LEU A 60 -6.09 7.68 3.80
C LEU A 60 -7.61 7.51 3.66
N LYS A 61 -8.08 6.99 2.54
CA LYS A 61 -9.50 6.72 2.29
C LYS A 61 -10.06 5.70 3.29
N THR A 62 -9.32 4.62 3.54
CA THR A 62 -9.71 3.60 4.51
C THR A 62 -9.76 4.19 5.93
N TRP A 63 -8.82 5.08 6.27
CA TRP A 63 -8.84 5.80 7.55
C TRP A 63 -10.04 6.75 7.66
N GLN A 64 -10.33 7.53 6.62
CA GLN A 64 -11.50 8.42 6.58
C GLN A 64 -12.80 7.64 6.75
N ASN A 65 -12.96 6.53 6.03
CA ASN A 65 -14.12 5.66 6.16
C ASN A 65 -14.23 5.10 7.58
N PHE A 66 -13.13 4.63 8.17
CA PHE A 66 -13.11 4.14 9.55
C PHE A 66 -13.57 5.21 10.55
N VAL A 67 -13.08 6.44 10.44
CA VAL A 67 -13.49 7.54 11.33
C VAL A 67 -14.97 7.88 11.12
N ALA A 68 -15.43 7.93 9.87
CA ALA A 68 -16.82 8.24 9.55
C ALA A 68 -17.81 7.18 10.05
N GLU A 69 -17.48 5.90 9.91
CA GLU A 69 -18.36 4.76 10.24
C GLU A 69 -18.28 4.35 11.71
N ILE A 70 -17.06 4.25 12.26
CA ILE A 70 -16.81 3.67 13.60
C ILE A 70 -16.44 4.77 14.59
N GLY A 71 -15.59 5.71 14.18
CA GLY A 71 -15.04 6.76 15.04
C GLY A 71 -16.06 7.73 15.61
N ASN A 72 -17.14 8.03 14.88
CA ASN A 72 -18.19 8.95 15.35
C ASN A 72 -19.21 8.28 16.29
N THR A 73 -19.43 6.97 16.15
CA THR A 73 -20.45 6.24 16.92
C THR A 73 -19.94 5.86 18.32
N ASP A 74 -18.67 5.50 18.44
CA ASP A 74 -17.99 5.26 19.72
C ASP A 74 -16.50 5.66 19.62
N PRO A 75 -16.18 6.96 19.77
CA PRO A 75 -14.82 7.48 19.61
C PRO A 75 -13.81 6.86 20.58
N TRP A 76 -14.29 6.41 21.75
CA TRP A 76 -13.45 5.93 22.85
C TRP A 76 -13.45 4.41 22.99
N GLY A 77 -14.39 3.69 22.37
CA GLY A 77 -14.50 2.24 22.45
C GLY A 77 -13.26 1.50 21.98
N ILE A 78 -12.63 1.97 20.89
CA ILE A 78 -11.37 1.40 20.41
C ILE A 78 -10.27 1.62 21.44
N VAL A 79 -10.11 2.86 21.95
CA VAL A 79 -9.09 3.23 22.95
C VAL A 79 -9.26 2.44 24.23
N TYR A 80 -10.52 2.26 24.67
CA TYR A 80 -10.87 1.46 25.83
C TYR A 80 -10.52 -0.01 25.64
N LYS A 81 -10.80 -0.60 24.46
CA LYS A 81 -10.35 -1.95 24.12
C LYS A 81 -8.82 -2.05 24.11
N ILE A 82 -8.09 -1.01 23.67
CA ILE A 82 -6.61 -0.97 23.72
C ILE A 82 -6.14 -1.05 25.17
N LEU A 83 -6.64 -0.17 26.04
CA LEU A 83 -6.27 -0.13 27.46
C LEU A 83 -6.59 -1.44 28.19
N ARG A 84 -7.70 -2.09 27.83
CA ARG A 84 -8.13 -3.37 28.41
C ARG A 84 -7.54 -4.60 27.72
N ASN A 85 -6.64 -4.43 26.75
CA ASN A 85 -6.06 -5.50 25.92
C ASN A 85 -7.12 -6.42 25.24
N LYS A 86 -8.28 -5.84 24.89
CA LYS A 86 -9.42 -6.51 24.26
C LYS A 86 -9.51 -6.24 22.75
N ILE A 87 -8.45 -5.72 22.14
CA ILE A 87 -8.38 -5.48 20.70
C ILE A 87 -8.41 -6.82 19.97
N ARG A 88 -9.33 -6.96 19.01
CA ARG A 88 -9.29 -8.04 18.02
C ARG A 88 -8.64 -7.53 16.75
N ASN A 89 -8.02 -8.41 15.96
CA ASN A 89 -7.38 -8.04 14.68
C ASN A 89 -8.36 -7.37 13.68
N ASN A 90 -9.67 -7.59 13.82
CA ASN A 90 -10.70 -6.90 13.03
C ASN A 90 -10.95 -5.45 13.49
N ASP A 91 -10.59 -5.07 14.72
CA ASP A 91 -10.79 -3.71 15.26
C ASP A 91 -9.73 -2.72 14.77
N ILE A 92 -8.59 -3.20 14.23
CA ILE A 92 -7.49 -2.37 13.74
C ILE A 92 -7.35 -2.55 12.23
N SER A 93 -7.66 -1.50 11.47
CA SER A 93 -7.45 -1.47 10.01
C SER A 93 -5.97 -1.27 9.61
N CYS A 94 -5.14 -0.72 10.51
CA CYS A 94 -3.72 -0.52 10.26
C CYS A 94 -2.89 -1.75 10.64
N ASP A 95 -2.49 -2.51 9.61
CA ASP A 95 -1.50 -3.58 9.73
C ASP A 95 -0.19 -3.04 10.31
N ARG A 96 0.01 -3.25 11.62
CA ARG A 96 1.26 -2.96 12.31
C ARG A 96 2.19 -4.14 12.05
N ASN A 97 2.74 -4.20 10.84
CA ASN A 97 3.76 -5.19 10.47
C ASN A 97 5.04 -4.92 11.30
N ARG A 98 5.05 -5.43 12.54
CA ARG A 98 6.25 -5.58 13.36
C ARG A 98 6.94 -6.86 12.91
N ASN A 99 7.68 -6.76 11.81
CA ASN A 99 8.76 -7.70 11.59
C ASN A 99 9.87 -7.29 12.58
N ARG A 100 9.86 -7.89 13.77
CA ARG A 100 11.01 -7.93 14.69
C ARG A 100 11.86 -9.10 14.23
N ASN A 101 13.05 -8.78 13.72
CA ASN A 101 14.20 -9.67 13.83
C ASN A 101 14.72 -9.58 15.28
#